data_AF-A0A2A4M7D9-F1
#
_entry.id   AF-A0A2A4M7D9-F1
#
_cell.length_a   1.000
_cell.length_b   1.000
_cell.length_c   1.000
_cell.angle_alpha   90.00
_cell.angle_beta   90.00
_cell.angle_gamma   90.00
#
_symmetry.space_group_name_H-M   'P 1'
#
loop_
_entity.id
_entity.type
_entity.pdbx_description
1 polymer ?
#
loop_
_entity_poly.entity_id
_entity_poly.type
_entity_poly.pdbx_seq_one_letter_code
_entity_poly.pdbx_strand_id
1 'polypeptide(L)'
;MVLSRKLTSGKIAIASFLVDVWHKGIADCVYAELSEPEFNAAVKDWQNAKLPLERTEAAYVKKVILGAVAFAQTEEHQHQPHPDYAIVAQILEQDIDVTACSTEFVFGKEATLKHRRTPLIIKLKEDLRTAGVM
;
A
#
# COMPACT_ATOMS: atom_id res chain seq x y z
N MET A 1 4.90 -0.45 1.78
CA MET A 1 3.79 -1.33 1.33
C MET A 1 3.59 -1.10 -0.14
N VAL A 2 3.22 -2.11 -0.90
CA VAL A 2 3.04 -2.09 -2.34
C VAL A 2 1.83 -2.96 -2.66
N LEU A 3 0.85 -2.37 -3.34
CA LEU A 3 -0.27 -3.09 -3.92
C LEU A 3 -0.10 -3.10 -5.42
N SER A 4 -0.42 -4.21 -6.07
CA SER A 4 -0.47 -4.27 -7.53
C SER A 4 -1.75 -4.94 -7.99
N ARG A 5 -2.27 -4.48 -9.13
CA ARG A 5 -3.48 -5.01 -9.75
C ARG A 5 -3.37 -5.01 -11.25
N LYS A 6 -3.92 -6.04 -11.89
CA LYS A 6 -4.10 -6.05 -13.35
C LYS A 6 -5.26 -5.13 -13.74
N LEU A 7 -5.04 -4.32 -14.76
CA LEU A 7 -6.04 -3.44 -15.36
C LEU A 7 -6.65 -4.10 -16.58
N THR A 8 -7.86 -3.66 -16.95
CA THR A 8 -8.54 -4.08 -18.20
C THR A 8 -7.75 -3.73 -19.46
N SER A 9 -6.86 -2.74 -19.38
CA SER A 9 -5.91 -2.38 -20.45
C SER A 9 -4.81 -3.42 -20.67
N GLY A 10 -4.68 -4.41 -19.79
CA GLY A 10 -3.59 -5.39 -19.79
C GLY A 10 -2.34 -4.93 -19.06
N LYS A 11 -2.26 -3.66 -18.65
CA LYS A 11 -1.21 -3.15 -17.76
C LYS A 11 -1.41 -3.62 -16.31
N ILE A 12 -0.39 -3.41 -15.49
CA ILE A 12 -0.38 -3.65 -14.07
C ILE A 12 -0.23 -2.30 -13.36
N ALA A 13 -1.27 -1.88 -12.66
CA ALA A 13 -1.19 -0.78 -11.72
C ALA A 13 -0.39 -1.20 -10.49
N ILE A 14 0.49 -0.33 -10.02
CA ILE A 14 1.24 -0.47 -8.77
C ILE A 14 1.03 0.80 -7.96
N ALA A 15 0.77 0.64 -6.68
CA ALA A 15 0.87 1.69 -5.70
C ALA A 15 1.85 1.30 -4.61
N SER A 16 2.86 2.12 -4.36
CA SER A 16 3.78 1.98 -3.23
C SER A 16 3.48 3.07 -2.19
N PHE A 17 3.51 2.70 -0.92
CA PHE A 17 3.27 3.54 0.23
C PHE A 17 4.41 3.35 1.22
N LEU A 18 5.13 4.42 1.54
CA LEU A 18 6.04 4.46 2.67
C LEU A 18 5.21 4.78 3.93
N VAL A 19 4.95 3.74 4.72
CA VAL A 19 4.12 3.84 5.93
C VAL A 19 5.01 4.13 7.14
N ASP A 20 4.81 5.27 7.76
CA ASP A 20 5.38 5.63 9.06
C ASP A 20 4.34 5.34 10.15
N VAL A 21 4.57 4.25 10.85
CA VAL A 21 3.64 3.70 11.84
C VAL A 21 3.85 4.32 13.22
N TRP A 22 4.81 5.23 13.36
CA TRP A 22 5.16 5.88 14.62
C TRP A 22 4.56 7.27 14.77
N HIS A 23 4.52 8.06 13.69
CA HIS A 23 4.02 9.44 13.75
C HIS A 23 3.31 9.89 12.47
N LYS A 24 3.97 9.81 11.30
CA LYS A 24 3.51 10.53 10.09
C LYS A 24 2.41 9.83 9.29
N GLY A 25 2.12 8.57 9.55
CA GLY A 25 1.13 7.79 8.81
C GLY A 25 1.66 7.38 7.44
N ILE A 26 1.46 8.21 6.40
CA ILE A 26 1.98 7.97 5.05
C ILE A 26 3.01 9.05 4.72
N ALA A 27 4.29 8.67 4.77
CA ALA A 27 5.40 9.59 4.56
C ALA A 27 5.64 9.86 3.06
N ASP A 28 5.36 8.88 2.20
CA ASP A 28 5.52 8.98 0.75
C ASP A 28 4.61 7.95 0.06
N CYS A 29 4.20 8.22 -1.17
CA CYS A 29 3.45 7.28 -1.99
C CYS A 29 3.61 7.55 -3.48
N VAL A 30 3.62 6.48 -4.28
CA VAL A 30 3.73 6.56 -5.74
C VAL A 30 2.76 5.60 -6.41
N TYR A 31 2.18 6.01 -7.53
CA TYR A 31 1.40 5.18 -8.43
C TYR A 31 2.08 5.07 -9.79
N ALA A 32 2.03 3.89 -10.40
CA ALA A 32 2.51 3.66 -11.75
C ALA A 32 1.70 2.58 -12.45
N GLU A 33 1.53 2.70 -13.77
CA GLU A 33 0.99 1.64 -14.62
C GLU A 33 2.10 1.06 -15.49
N LEU A 34 2.48 -0.18 -15.21
CA LEU A 34 3.56 -0.86 -15.90
C LEU A 34 3.01 -1.92 -16.85
N SER A 35 3.66 -2.14 -17.97
CA SER A 35 3.50 -3.38 -18.72
C SER A 35 3.97 -4.59 -17.88
N GLU A 36 3.55 -5.79 -18.25
CA GLU A 36 3.98 -7.00 -17.54
C GLU A 36 5.52 -7.19 -17.52
N PRO A 37 6.27 -6.95 -18.61
CA PRO A 37 7.74 -6.97 -18.58
C PRO A 37 8.34 -5.92 -17.62
N GLU A 38 7.82 -4.70 -17.61
CA GLU A 38 8.30 -3.62 -16.72
C GLU A 38 8.01 -3.95 -15.24
N PHE A 39 6.83 -4.50 -14.95
CA PHE A 39 6.49 -4.99 -13.61
C PHE A 39 7.46 -6.08 -13.14
N ASN A 40 7.72 -7.07 -14.01
CA ASN A 40 8.64 -8.15 -13.68
C ASN A 40 10.08 -7.66 -13.48
N ALA A 41 10.52 -6.67 -14.27
CA ALA A 41 11.81 -6.02 -14.09
C ALA A 41 11.89 -5.28 -12.75
N ALA A 42 10.88 -4.47 -12.41
CA ALA A 42 10.81 -3.75 -11.13
C ALA A 42 10.86 -4.70 -9.93
N VAL A 43 10.11 -5.81 -9.97
CA VAL A 43 10.14 -6.84 -8.92
C VAL A 43 11.54 -7.44 -8.78
N LYS A 44 12.21 -7.73 -9.89
CA LYS A 44 13.58 -8.27 -9.88
C LYS A 44 14.58 -7.28 -9.31
N ASP A 45 14.46 -5.99 -9.65
CA ASP A 45 15.34 -4.95 -9.13
C ASP A 45 15.17 -4.77 -7.62
N TRP A 46 13.94 -4.82 -7.12
CA TRP A 46 13.68 -4.79 -5.67
C TRP A 46 14.26 -6.02 -4.94
N GLN A 47 14.17 -7.21 -5.54
CA GLN A 47 14.79 -8.42 -5.01
C GLN A 47 16.32 -8.30 -4.98
N ASN A 48 16.93 -7.78 -6.05
CA ASN A 48 18.37 -7.56 -6.15
C ASN A 48 18.88 -6.53 -5.14
N ALA A 49 18.08 -5.49 -4.88
CA ALA A 49 18.32 -4.50 -3.84
C ALA A 49 18.18 -5.05 -2.41
N LYS A 50 17.88 -6.36 -2.26
CA LYS A 50 17.64 -7.04 -0.98
C LYS A 50 16.54 -6.36 -0.17
N LEU A 51 15.57 -5.75 -0.83
CA LEU A 51 14.35 -5.31 -0.16
C LEU A 51 13.60 -6.55 0.31
N PRO A 52 13.19 -6.63 1.59
CA PRO A 52 12.53 -7.83 2.11
C PRO A 52 11.10 -7.94 1.55
N LEU A 53 10.95 -8.41 0.32
CA LEU A 53 9.64 -8.54 -0.32
C LEU A 53 8.95 -9.82 0.15
N GLU A 54 7.85 -9.67 0.87
CA GLU A 54 6.99 -10.77 1.28
C GLU A 54 5.58 -10.61 0.67
N ARG A 55 4.99 -11.73 0.26
CA ARG A 55 3.59 -11.76 -0.18
C ARG A 55 2.68 -11.70 1.04
N THR A 56 1.66 -10.87 0.99
CA THR A 56 0.63 -10.78 2.03
C THR A 56 -0.75 -10.60 1.42
N GLU A 57 -1.76 -10.48 2.26
CA GLU A 57 -3.16 -10.27 1.86
C GLU A 57 -3.46 -8.78 1.68
N ALA A 58 -4.31 -8.44 0.70
CA ALA A 58 -4.73 -7.05 0.49
C ALA A 58 -5.47 -6.43 1.66
N ALA A 59 -6.28 -7.22 2.35
CA ALA A 59 -6.96 -6.79 3.58
C ALA A 59 -5.93 -6.33 4.63
N TYR A 60 -4.81 -7.05 4.79
CA TYR A 60 -3.72 -6.68 5.68
C TYR A 60 -3.15 -5.31 5.31
N VAL A 61 -2.72 -5.12 4.06
CA VAL A 61 -2.09 -3.86 3.63
C VAL A 61 -3.05 -2.69 3.74
N LYS A 62 -4.32 -2.87 3.34
CA LYS A 62 -5.35 -1.84 3.51
C LYS A 62 -5.55 -1.49 4.99
N LYS A 63 -5.69 -2.48 5.88
CA LYS A 63 -5.85 -2.25 7.33
C LYS A 63 -4.68 -1.48 7.91
N VAL A 64 -3.45 -1.81 7.52
CA VAL A 64 -2.24 -1.10 7.99
C VAL A 64 -2.19 0.34 7.48
N ILE A 65 -2.46 0.57 6.19
CA ILE A 65 -2.43 1.92 5.60
C ILE A 65 -3.50 2.82 6.26
N LEU A 66 -4.74 2.33 6.34
CA LEU A 66 -5.84 3.08 6.94
C LEU A 66 -5.59 3.37 8.43
N GLY A 67 -5.10 2.37 9.17
CA GLY A 67 -4.74 2.54 10.57
C GLY A 67 -3.62 3.55 10.78
N ALA A 68 -2.59 3.56 9.92
CA ALA A 68 -1.48 4.51 10.00
C ALA A 68 -1.94 5.95 9.72
N VAL A 69 -2.82 6.15 8.73
CA VAL A 69 -3.41 7.47 8.44
C VAL A 69 -4.27 7.94 9.61
N ALA A 70 -5.17 7.08 10.10
CA ALA A 70 -6.05 7.42 11.22
C ALA A 70 -5.24 7.77 12.49
N PHE A 71 -4.16 7.02 12.76
CA PHE A 71 -3.27 7.30 13.88
C PHE A 71 -2.57 8.66 13.74
N ALA A 72 -2.03 8.95 12.56
CA ALA A 72 -1.31 10.21 12.30
C ALA A 72 -2.22 11.44 12.38
N GLN A 73 -3.50 11.28 12.08
CA GLN A 73 -4.51 12.35 12.11
C GLN A 73 -5.16 12.56 13.49
N THR A 74 -4.78 11.79 14.51
CA THR A 74 -5.24 12.04 15.88
C THR A 74 -4.88 13.46 16.32
N GLU A 75 -5.63 14.01 17.27
CA GLU A 75 -5.44 15.35 17.83
C GLU A 75 -4.02 15.58 18.39
N GLU A 76 -3.33 14.51 18.82
CA GLU A 76 -1.96 14.53 19.33
C GLU A 76 -0.92 14.73 18.21
N HIS A 77 -1.14 14.15 17.04
CA HIS A 77 -0.14 14.09 15.96
C HIS A 77 -0.41 15.11 14.85
N GLN A 78 -1.67 15.36 14.48
CA GLN A 78 -2.10 16.34 13.48
C GLN A 78 -1.33 16.28 12.15
N HIS A 79 -0.83 15.10 11.79
CA HIS A 79 -0.09 14.88 10.56
C HIS A 79 -1.04 14.51 9.43
N GLN A 80 -0.87 15.19 8.30
CA GLN A 80 -1.53 14.80 7.07
C GLN A 80 -0.68 13.77 6.32
N PRO A 81 -1.31 12.79 5.65
CA PRO A 81 -0.58 11.91 4.76
C PRO A 81 0.05 12.70 3.61
N HIS A 82 1.01 12.07 2.90
CA HIS A 82 1.60 12.63 1.69
C HIS A 82 0.50 13.19 0.75
N PRO A 83 0.66 14.37 0.11
CA PRO A 83 -0.39 15.01 -0.69
C PRO A 83 -0.99 14.11 -1.76
N ASP A 84 -0.16 13.27 -2.38
CA ASP A 84 -0.60 12.34 -3.43
C ASP A 84 -1.39 11.14 -2.89
N TYR A 85 -1.45 10.94 -1.57
CA TYR A 85 -2.11 9.80 -0.95
C TYR A 85 -3.56 9.67 -1.39
N ALA A 86 -4.30 10.78 -1.47
CA ALA A 86 -5.71 10.75 -1.87
C ALA A 86 -5.91 10.14 -3.27
N ILE A 87 -4.96 10.33 -4.18
CA ILE A 87 -4.98 9.77 -5.53
C ILE A 87 -4.50 8.31 -5.49
N VAL A 88 -3.34 8.06 -4.87
CA VAL A 88 -2.71 6.74 -4.85
C VAL A 88 -3.56 5.72 -4.07
N ALA A 89 -4.29 6.15 -3.04
CA ALA A 89 -5.14 5.31 -2.22
C ALA A 89 -6.38 4.74 -2.94
N GLN A 90 -6.76 5.29 -4.10
CA GLN A 90 -7.90 4.78 -4.89
C GLN A 90 -7.75 3.30 -5.25
N ILE A 91 -6.50 2.81 -5.41
CA ILE A 91 -6.21 1.40 -5.66
C ILE A 91 -6.69 0.46 -4.52
N LEU A 92 -6.91 1.01 -3.32
CA LEU A 92 -7.38 0.29 -2.12
C LEU A 92 -8.91 0.13 -2.08
N GLU A 93 -9.63 0.70 -3.05
CA GLU A 93 -11.10 0.80 -3.04
C GLU A 93 -11.82 -0.45 -3.57
N GLN A 94 -13.14 -0.47 -3.34
CA GLN A 94 -14.21 -1.33 -3.87
C GLN A 94 -14.19 -2.85 -3.60
N ASP A 95 -13.05 -3.55 -3.58
CA ASP A 95 -13.02 -5.02 -3.50
C ASP A 95 -12.12 -5.58 -2.39
N ILE A 96 -11.45 -4.70 -1.64
CA ILE A 96 -10.65 -5.10 -0.48
C ILE A 96 -11.47 -4.89 0.78
N ASP A 97 -12.04 -5.98 1.29
CA ASP A 97 -12.67 -6.00 2.61
C ASP A 97 -11.60 -6.00 3.70
N VAL A 98 -11.52 -4.90 4.45
CA VAL A 98 -10.56 -4.75 5.55
C VAL A 98 -10.86 -5.69 6.72
N THR A 99 -12.11 -6.13 6.87
CA THR A 99 -12.55 -7.02 7.96
C THR A 99 -12.10 -8.46 7.75
N ALA A 100 -11.70 -8.83 6.52
CA ALA A 100 -11.06 -10.11 6.24
C ALA A 100 -9.70 -10.26 6.94
N CYS A 101 -9.06 -9.15 7.35
CA CYS A 101 -7.85 -9.19 8.16
C CYS A 101 -8.18 -9.16 9.67
N SER A 102 -8.07 -10.32 10.33
CA SER A 102 -8.26 -10.47 11.77
C SER A 102 -7.08 -9.98 12.63
N THR A 103 -5.99 -9.53 12.00
CA THR A 103 -4.81 -9.05 12.73
C THR A 103 -5.10 -7.67 13.31
N GLU A 104 -4.89 -7.50 14.60
CA GLU A 104 -4.96 -6.20 15.27
C GLU A 104 -3.59 -5.51 15.29
N PHE A 105 -3.60 -4.20 15.04
CA PHE A 105 -2.39 -3.40 14.92
C PHE A 105 -2.39 -2.29 15.96
N VAL A 106 -1.28 -2.19 16.69
CA VAL A 106 -0.94 -1.03 17.49
C VAL A 106 -0.05 -0.13 16.62
N PHE A 107 -0.31 1.17 16.65
CA PHE A 107 0.51 2.21 16.03
C PHE A 107 1.18 3.05 17.12
N GLY A 108 2.20 3.82 16.76
CA GLY A 108 3.05 4.56 17.71
C GLY A 108 4.30 3.79 18.13
N LYS A 109 4.91 4.22 19.24
CA LYS A 109 6.22 3.71 19.69
C LYS A 109 6.25 2.20 19.95
N GLU A 110 5.11 1.66 20.38
CA GLU A 110 4.90 0.24 20.68
C GLU A 110 4.32 -0.56 19.49
N ALA A 111 4.43 -0.05 18.25
CA ALA A 111 3.69 -0.60 17.11
C ALA A 111 3.88 -2.12 16.90
N THR A 112 2.80 -2.91 16.81
CA THR A 112 2.88 -4.39 16.76
C THR A 112 3.07 -4.98 15.37
N LEU A 113 3.29 -4.14 14.35
CA LEU A 113 3.45 -4.58 12.97
C LEU A 113 4.67 -5.51 12.83
N LYS A 114 4.44 -6.73 12.34
CA LYS A 114 5.51 -7.70 12.05
C LYS A 114 6.56 -7.16 11.09
N HIS A 115 6.22 -6.18 10.26
CA HIS A 115 7.03 -5.66 9.15
C HIS A 115 7.36 -4.17 9.29
N ARG A 116 7.84 -3.74 10.47
CA ARG A 116 8.11 -2.32 10.84
C ARG A 116 9.03 -1.53 9.86
N ARG A 117 9.68 -2.15 8.88
CA ARG A 117 10.66 -1.50 7.97
C ARG A 117 10.54 -1.92 6.50
N THR A 118 9.41 -2.50 6.10
CA THR A 118 9.38 -3.32 4.87
C THR A 118 8.33 -2.89 3.86
N PRO A 119 8.69 -2.67 2.58
CA PRO A 119 7.72 -2.60 1.50
C PRO A 119 7.15 -4.00 1.20
N LEU A 120 5.93 -4.28 1.65
CA LEU A 120 5.20 -5.53 1.34
C LEU A 120 4.58 -5.46 -0.06
N ILE A 121 4.86 -6.39 -1.00
CA ILE A 121 4.18 -6.43 -2.31
C ILE A 121 3.05 -7.43 -2.30
N ILE A 122 1.85 -6.99 -2.66
CA ILE A 122 0.72 -7.86 -2.92
C ILE A 122 0.43 -7.87 -4.42
N LYS A 123 0.35 -9.07 -4.97
CA LYS A 123 -0.23 -9.33 -6.28
C LYS A 123 -1.71 -9.65 -6.05
N LEU A 124 -2.61 -8.69 -6.26
CA LEU A 124 -4.04 -8.99 -6.27
C LEU A 124 -4.39 -9.71 -7.57
N LYS A 125 -5.14 -10.81 -7.44
CA LYS A 125 -5.95 -11.35 -8.54
C LYS A 125 -7.25 -10.53 -8.58
N GLU A 126 -7.59 -10.08 -9.79
CA GLU A 126 -8.89 -9.60 -10.27
C GLU A 126 -9.19 -8.08 -10.26
N ASP A 127 -10.01 -7.70 -11.24
CA ASP A 127 -9.90 -6.52 -12.09
C ASP A 127 -10.44 -5.21 -11.48
N LEU A 128 -9.69 -4.10 -11.60
CA LEU A 128 -10.25 -2.76 -11.46
C LEU A 128 -10.75 -2.34 -12.83
N ARG A 129 -12.01 -1.90 -12.90
CA ARG A 129 -12.46 -1.02 -13.97
C ARG A 129 -11.76 0.32 -13.72
N THR A 130 -10.99 0.79 -14.70
CA THR A 130 -10.47 2.14 -14.74
C THR A 130 -11.65 3.11 -14.65
N ALA A 131 -11.91 3.66 -13.46
CA ALA A 131 -12.70 4.86 -13.36
C ALA A 131 -11.87 5.96 -14.00
N GLY A 132 -12.39 6.52 -15.10
CA GLY A 132 -11.69 7.51 -15.91
C GLY A 132 -11.21 8.68 -15.06
N VAL A 133 -9.89 8.77 -14.88
CA VAL A 133 -9.24 10.00 -14.47
C VAL A 133 -9.08 10.82 -15.75
N MET A 134 -9.93 11.84 -15.87
CA MET A 134 -9.83 12.91 -16.86
C MET A 134 -9.13 14.10 -16.22
#